data_AF-A0A7Y3D282-F1
#
_entry.id   AF-A0A7Y3D282-F1
#
_cell.length_a   1.000
_cell.length_b   1.000
_cell.length_c   1.000
_cell.angle_alpha   90.00
_cell.angle_beta   90.00
_cell.angle_gamma   90.00
#
_symmetry.space_group_name_H-M   'P 1'
#
loop_
_entity.id
_entity.type
_entity.pdbx_description
1 polymer ?
#
loop_
_entity_poly.entity_id
_entity_poly.type
_entity_poly.pdbx_seq_one_letter_code
_entity_poly.pdbx_strand_id
1 'polypeptide(L)'
;SIIGENLVVNNSGQSSFAGTIGGKYNFTHCTIANYWNNSFRQFPSLLLNNFVLDEDNNATVNDLTEANFTNCIIYGNENIEMLLDDLEEAAFNFNFANSLIRFNDPNGNFDGNLNYDFENTVFYQNILTEGNPDFKDPSENQLIIGQESAVEGLGNLSAAALVPLDILGVSRVSTPDLGAYQSTIFEDED
;
A
#
# COMPACT_ATOMS: atom_id res chain seq x y z
N SER A 1 -17.05 -5.89 -2.12
CA SER A 1 -16.52 -4.83 -1.25
C SER A 1 -15.64 -5.48 -0.20
N ILE A 2 -14.47 -4.91 0.05
CA ILE A 2 -13.53 -5.33 1.10
C ILE A 2 -13.21 -4.11 1.97
N ILE A 3 -13.15 -4.33 3.28
CA ILE A 3 -12.68 -3.36 4.28
C ILE A 3 -11.56 -4.05 5.05
N GLY A 4 -10.41 -3.38 5.20
CA GLY A 4 -9.26 -3.86 5.96
C GLY A 4 -8.78 -2.79 6.95
N GLU A 5 -8.58 -3.20 8.20
CA GLU A 5 -8.08 -2.36 9.28
C GLU A 5 -6.95 -3.11 9.99
N ASN A 6 -5.82 -2.44 10.27
CA ASN A 6 -4.68 -3.07 10.96
C ASN A 6 -4.19 -4.36 10.29
N LEU A 7 -4.27 -4.44 8.96
CA LEU A 7 -3.90 -5.63 8.20
C LEU A 7 -2.42 -5.60 7.82
N VAL A 8 -1.77 -6.77 7.90
CA VAL A 8 -0.41 -6.99 7.40
C VAL A 8 -0.46 -8.11 6.37
N VAL A 9 0.03 -7.84 5.16
CA VAL A 9 0.20 -8.85 4.10
C VAL A 9 1.60 -8.74 3.52
N ASN A 10 2.27 -9.88 3.33
CA ASN A 10 3.65 -9.94 2.85
C ASN A 10 3.97 -11.29 2.18
N ASN A 11 5.17 -11.40 1.61
CA ASN A 11 5.78 -12.65 1.13
C ASN A 11 4.89 -13.44 0.16
N SER A 12 4.28 -12.73 -0.78
CA SER A 12 3.39 -13.31 -1.79
C SER A 12 4.15 -13.53 -3.10
N GLY A 13 4.05 -14.72 -3.69
CA GLY A 13 4.71 -15.01 -4.98
C GLY A 13 4.20 -14.20 -6.17
N GLN A 14 3.10 -13.45 -6.00
CA GLN A 14 2.53 -12.50 -6.96
C GLN A 14 2.34 -11.14 -6.25
N SER A 15 1.17 -10.51 -6.32
CA SER A 15 0.83 -9.36 -5.45
C SER A 15 0.39 -9.80 -4.06
N SER A 16 0.70 -9.00 -3.04
CA SER A 16 0.17 -9.19 -1.69
C SER A 16 -1.29 -8.80 -1.59
N PHE A 17 -1.70 -7.77 -2.32
CA PHE A 17 -3.10 -7.48 -2.56
C PHE A 17 -3.33 -7.17 -4.04
N ALA A 18 -4.29 -7.87 -4.65
CA ALA A 18 -4.74 -7.63 -6.00
C ALA A 18 -6.25 -7.38 -5.99
N GLY A 19 -6.64 -6.12 -6.16
CA GLY A 19 -8.03 -5.71 -6.36
C GLY A 19 -8.34 -5.73 -7.86
N THR A 20 -8.73 -6.88 -8.38
CA THR A 20 -8.98 -7.07 -9.81
C THR A 20 -10.45 -7.06 -10.19
N ILE A 21 -10.73 -6.71 -11.45
CA ILE A 21 -12.07 -6.66 -12.05
C ILE A 21 -12.95 -5.62 -11.31
N GLY A 22 -12.36 -4.49 -10.94
CA GLY A 22 -13.04 -3.37 -10.29
C GLY A 22 -13.52 -3.70 -8.88
N GLY A 23 -14.51 -2.95 -8.40
CA GLY A 23 -15.11 -3.15 -7.09
C GLY A 23 -14.93 -1.98 -6.13
N LYS A 24 -14.86 -2.31 -4.82
CA LYS A 24 -14.80 -1.33 -3.73
C LYS A 24 -13.89 -1.81 -2.61
N TYR A 25 -12.83 -1.05 -2.33
CA TYR A 25 -11.76 -1.39 -1.40
C TYR A 25 -11.48 -0.23 -0.45
N ASN A 26 -11.41 -0.50 0.85
CA ASN A 26 -11.07 0.50 1.86
C ASN A 26 -10.08 -0.11 2.85
N PHE A 27 -8.87 0.44 2.91
CA PHE A 27 -7.82 0.01 3.81
C PHE A 27 -7.40 1.17 4.71
N THR A 28 -7.42 0.96 6.02
CA THR A 28 -6.99 1.93 7.01
C THR A 28 -5.94 1.32 7.93
N HIS A 29 -4.79 1.98 8.09
CA HIS A 29 -3.69 1.46 8.92
C HIS A 29 -3.23 0.05 8.49
N CYS A 30 -2.99 -0.15 7.19
CA CYS A 30 -2.57 -1.44 6.66
C CYS A 30 -1.14 -1.39 6.13
N THR A 31 -0.41 -2.47 6.29
CA THR A 31 0.90 -2.69 5.67
C THR A 31 0.75 -3.77 4.60
N ILE A 32 0.75 -3.35 3.34
CA ILE A 32 0.72 -4.24 2.17
C ILE A 32 2.14 -4.22 1.60
N ALA A 33 2.96 -5.15 2.06
CA ALA A 33 4.34 -5.26 1.62
C ALA A 33 4.54 -6.51 0.77
N ASN A 34 5.66 -6.64 0.06
CA ASN A 34 6.05 -7.91 -0.52
C ASN A 34 7.57 -8.05 -0.60
N TYR A 35 8.10 -8.96 0.21
CA TYR A 35 9.52 -9.28 0.30
C TYR A 35 9.83 -10.69 -0.20
N TRP A 36 8.93 -11.28 -0.99
CA TRP A 36 9.17 -12.56 -1.65
C TRP A 36 10.47 -12.53 -2.47
N ASN A 37 11.32 -13.55 -2.28
CA ASN A 37 12.62 -13.67 -2.92
C ASN A 37 12.91 -15.08 -3.49
N ASN A 38 11.96 -16.02 -3.38
CA ASN A 38 12.14 -17.39 -3.89
C ASN A 38 12.02 -17.49 -5.43
N SER A 39 11.48 -16.46 -6.07
CA SER A 39 11.42 -16.32 -7.53
C SER A 39 11.30 -14.85 -7.90
N PHE A 40 11.51 -14.54 -9.18
CA PHE A 40 11.13 -13.23 -9.73
C PHE A 40 9.62 -13.02 -9.58
N ARG A 41 9.23 -11.84 -9.12
CA ARG A 41 7.84 -11.41 -9.11
C ARG A 41 7.52 -10.67 -10.41
N GLN A 42 6.33 -10.94 -10.95
CA GLN A 42 5.81 -10.20 -12.11
C GLN A 42 4.98 -8.99 -11.69
N PHE A 43 4.42 -9.02 -10.48
CA PHE A 43 3.53 -7.98 -9.98
C PHE A 43 4.04 -7.36 -8.68
N PRO A 44 3.74 -6.07 -8.47
CA PRO A 44 4.08 -5.37 -7.23
C PRO A 44 3.21 -5.82 -6.06
N SER A 45 3.50 -5.31 -4.87
CA SER A 45 2.74 -5.56 -3.64
C SER A 45 1.26 -5.24 -3.76
N LEU A 46 0.92 -4.08 -4.34
CA LEU A 46 -0.44 -3.64 -4.59
C LEU A 46 -0.73 -3.61 -6.10
N LEU A 47 -1.76 -4.32 -6.54
CA LEU A 47 -2.29 -4.26 -7.90
C LEU A 47 -3.77 -3.90 -7.89
N LEU A 48 -4.17 -2.92 -8.67
CA LEU A 48 -5.56 -2.56 -8.92
C LEU A 48 -5.85 -2.56 -10.41
N ASN A 49 -6.92 -3.22 -10.83
CA ASN A 49 -7.41 -3.13 -12.20
C ASN A 49 -8.95 -3.14 -12.26
N ASN A 50 -9.49 -2.70 -13.39
CA ASN A 50 -10.94 -2.69 -13.64
C ASN A 50 -11.37 -3.70 -14.73
N PHE A 51 -10.54 -4.72 -15.01
CA PHE A 51 -10.81 -5.66 -16.09
C PHE A 51 -10.24 -7.06 -15.88
N VAL A 52 -10.69 -8.00 -16.70
CA VAL A 52 -10.07 -9.31 -16.91
C VAL A 52 -10.01 -9.62 -18.40
N LEU A 53 -8.95 -10.29 -18.84
CA LEU A 53 -8.79 -10.76 -20.21
C LEU A 53 -9.18 -12.25 -20.31
N ASP A 54 -9.88 -12.61 -21.39
CA ASP A 54 -10.08 -14.02 -21.76
C ASP A 54 -8.85 -14.60 -22.51
N GLU A 55 -8.95 -15.86 -22.94
CA GLU A 55 -7.87 -16.57 -23.66
C GLU A 55 -7.51 -15.92 -25.02
N ASP A 56 -8.44 -15.14 -25.59
CA ASP A 56 -8.29 -14.43 -26.86
C ASP A 56 -7.91 -12.95 -26.66
N ASN A 57 -7.56 -12.53 -25.44
CA ASN A 57 -7.27 -11.15 -25.02
C ASN A 57 -8.46 -10.17 -25.16
N ASN A 58 -9.70 -10.64 -25.13
CA ASN A 58 -10.85 -9.74 -25.03
C ASN A 58 -11.05 -9.31 -23.57
N ALA A 59 -11.21 -8.00 -23.36
CA ALA A 59 -11.43 -7.44 -22.04
C ALA A 59 -12.91 -7.50 -21.63
N THR A 60 -13.16 -8.00 -20.42
CA THR A 60 -14.38 -7.74 -19.67
C THR A 60 -14.08 -6.72 -18.58
N VAL A 61 -14.71 -5.56 -18.66
CA VAL A 61 -14.50 -4.44 -17.72
C VAL A 61 -15.58 -4.39 -16.65
N ASN A 62 -15.22 -3.83 -15.49
CA ASN A 62 -16.14 -3.55 -14.38
C ASN A 62 -15.61 -2.39 -13.55
N ASP A 63 -16.50 -1.49 -13.11
CA ASP A 63 -16.11 -0.26 -12.41
C ASP A 63 -15.32 -0.53 -11.12
N LEU A 64 -14.13 0.05 -11.01
CA LEU A 64 -13.49 0.31 -9.72
C LEU A 64 -14.14 1.56 -9.14
N THR A 65 -15.24 1.35 -8.44
CA THR A 65 -16.07 2.42 -7.89
C THR A 65 -15.37 3.22 -6.80
N GLU A 66 -14.48 2.60 -6.02
CA GLU A 66 -13.79 3.20 -4.88
C GLU A 66 -12.60 2.33 -4.42
N ALA A 67 -11.41 2.91 -4.31
CA ALA A 67 -10.24 2.25 -3.73
C ALA A 67 -9.47 3.23 -2.82
N ASN A 68 -9.77 3.20 -1.53
CA ASN A 68 -9.18 4.11 -0.55
C ASN A 68 -8.12 3.41 0.31
N PHE A 69 -6.95 4.04 0.42
CA PHE A 69 -5.87 3.61 1.31
C PHE A 69 -5.47 4.79 2.19
N THR A 70 -5.72 4.68 3.49
CA THR A 70 -5.44 5.75 4.46
C THR A 70 -4.52 5.25 5.57
N ASN A 71 -3.47 6.00 5.89
CA ASN A 71 -2.48 5.59 6.89
C ASN A 71 -1.81 4.27 6.53
N CYS A 72 -1.58 3.98 5.26
CA CYS A 72 -1.06 2.69 4.80
C CYS A 72 0.44 2.76 4.48
N ILE A 73 1.08 1.59 4.52
CA ILE A 73 2.41 1.37 3.96
C ILE A 73 2.28 0.36 2.81
N ILE A 74 2.68 0.77 1.61
CA ILE A 74 2.77 -0.06 0.41
C ILE A 74 4.25 -0.14 0.04
N TYR A 75 4.87 -1.29 0.23
CA TYR A 75 6.33 -1.39 0.23
C TYR A 75 6.82 -2.78 -0.20
N GLY A 76 8.12 -2.99 -0.30
CA GLY A 76 8.67 -4.29 -0.67
C GLY A 76 10.10 -4.19 -1.15
N ASN A 77 10.57 -5.27 -1.76
CA ASN A 77 11.94 -5.39 -2.25
C ASN A 77 12.15 -4.95 -3.72
N GLU A 78 11.09 -4.58 -4.45
CA GLU A 78 11.19 -4.02 -5.81
C GLU A 78 11.13 -2.49 -5.80
N ASN A 79 11.55 -1.85 -6.89
CA ASN A 79 11.56 -0.38 -6.98
C ASN A 79 10.15 0.22 -7.04
N ILE A 80 9.20 -0.50 -7.62
CA ILE A 80 7.80 -0.07 -7.78
C ILE A 80 6.92 -1.13 -7.13
N GLU A 81 6.16 -0.74 -6.11
CA GLU A 81 5.32 -1.65 -5.32
C GLU A 81 3.82 -1.34 -5.43
N MET A 82 3.45 -0.55 -6.44
CA MET A 82 2.06 -0.29 -6.82
C MET A 82 1.89 -0.33 -8.35
N LEU A 83 0.87 -1.03 -8.82
CA LEU A 83 0.41 -1.02 -10.21
C LEU A 83 -1.08 -0.67 -10.26
N LEU A 84 -1.37 0.38 -11.01
CA LEU A 84 -2.70 0.83 -11.41
C LEU A 84 -2.83 0.54 -12.91
N ASP A 85 -3.69 -0.42 -13.25
CA ASP A 85 -3.88 -0.93 -14.61
C ASP A 85 -5.35 -0.78 -15.00
N ASP A 86 -5.67 0.27 -15.74
CA ASP A 86 -7.04 0.63 -16.06
C ASP A 86 -7.36 0.54 -17.56
N LEU A 87 -8.63 0.24 -17.84
CA LEU A 87 -9.25 0.37 -19.14
C LEU A 87 -10.30 1.49 -19.07
N GLU A 88 -10.23 2.45 -20.01
CA GLU A 88 -11.06 3.67 -20.02
C GLU A 88 -12.57 3.37 -20.16
N GLU A 89 -12.94 2.16 -20.57
CA GLU A 89 -14.32 1.70 -20.71
C GLU A 89 -15.07 1.52 -19.38
N ALA A 90 -14.38 1.58 -18.24
CA ALA A 90 -14.97 1.50 -16.91
C ALA A 90 -14.34 2.52 -15.94
N ALA A 91 -15.07 2.87 -14.89
CA ALA A 91 -14.56 3.81 -13.89
C ALA A 91 -13.33 3.25 -13.16
N PHE A 92 -12.39 4.13 -12.84
CA PHE A 92 -11.17 3.82 -12.10
C PHE A 92 -10.91 4.82 -10.97
N ASN A 93 -11.69 4.71 -9.89
CA ASN A 93 -11.65 5.65 -8.77
C ASN A 93 -10.78 5.11 -7.64
N PHE A 94 -9.67 5.79 -7.35
CA PHE A 94 -8.77 5.47 -6.24
C PHE A 94 -8.37 6.73 -5.48
N ASN A 95 -7.93 6.53 -4.23
CA ASN A 95 -7.42 7.59 -3.39
C ASN A 95 -6.43 7.03 -2.34
N PHE A 96 -5.27 7.67 -2.25
CA PHE A 96 -4.28 7.41 -1.21
C PHE A 96 -4.13 8.66 -0.34
N ALA A 97 -4.21 8.47 0.98
CA ALA A 97 -4.09 9.54 1.95
C ALA A 97 -3.12 9.14 3.07
N ASN A 98 -2.21 10.04 3.44
CA ASN A 98 -1.24 9.84 4.52
C ASN A 98 -0.61 8.45 4.43
N SER A 99 0.09 8.14 3.36
CA SER A 99 0.58 6.78 3.09
C SER A 99 1.99 6.80 2.55
N LEU A 100 2.76 5.77 2.87
CA LEU A 100 4.06 5.50 2.26
C LEU A 100 3.84 4.54 1.09
N ILE A 101 4.34 4.91 -0.09
CA ILE A 101 4.27 4.09 -1.31
C ILE A 101 5.65 4.00 -1.92
N ARG A 102 6.25 2.81 -1.94
CA ARG A 102 7.52 2.60 -2.64
C ARG A 102 7.29 2.70 -4.15
N PHE A 103 7.71 3.82 -4.72
CA PHE A 103 7.59 4.10 -6.14
C PHE A 103 8.82 4.85 -6.63
N ASN A 104 9.88 4.11 -6.94
CA ASN A 104 11.08 4.63 -7.57
C ASN A 104 11.11 4.15 -9.02
N ASP A 105 10.93 5.08 -9.96
CA ASP A 105 10.96 4.79 -11.40
C ASP A 105 12.20 5.40 -12.04
N PRO A 106 13.40 4.79 -11.88
CA PRO A 106 14.66 5.38 -12.35
C PRO A 106 14.75 5.46 -13.87
N ASN A 107 13.89 4.74 -14.60
CA ASN A 107 13.87 4.70 -16.06
C ASN A 107 12.76 5.57 -16.67
N GLY A 108 11.90 6.19 -15.85
CA GLY A 108 10.79 7.02 -16.33
C GLY A 108 9.75 6.24 -17.15
N ASN A 109 9.54 4.95 -16.84
CA ASN A 109 8.56 4.11 -17.54
C ASN A 109 7.11 4.62 -17.36
N PHE A 110 6.84 5.34 -16.27
CA PHE A 110 5.54 5.88 -15.91
C PHE A 110 5.46 7.41 -16.09
N ASP A 111 6.50 8.03 -16.68
CA ASP A 111 6.53 9.47 -16.94
C ASP A 111 5.34 9.89 -17.83
N GLY A 112 4.59 10.88 -17.36
CA GLY A 112 3.42 11.41 -18.07
C GLY A 112 2.14 10.57 -17.90
N ASN A 113 2.18 9.45 -17.17
CA ASN A 113 0.97 8.74 -16.79
C ASN A 113 0.29 9.47 -15.61
N LEU A 114 -0.92 9.98 -15.85
CA LEU A 114 -1.68 10.77 -14.87
C LEU A 114 -2.08 9.98 -13.61
N ASN A 115 -2.14 8.64 -13.69
CA ASN A 115 -2.42 7.80 -12.53
C ASN A 115 -1.26 7.82 -11.52
N TYR A 116 -0.05 8.22 -11.93
CA TYR A 116 1.14 8.29 -11.07
C TYR A 116 1.60 9.74 -10.83
N ASP A 117 0.73 10.73 -11.09
CA ASP A 117 0.96 12.12 -10.70
C ASP A 117 0.73 12.28 -9.18
N PHE A 118 1.76 12.04 -8.39
CA PHE A 118 1.71 12.17 -6.92
C PHE A 118 1.45 13.61 -6.42
N GLU A 119 1.54 14.62 -7.29
CA GLU A 119 1.15 16.01 -6.96
C GLU A 119 -0.35 16.24 -7.13
N ASN A 120 -1.08 15.30 -7.75
CA ASN A 120 -2.52 15.37 -7.89
C ASN A 120 -3.22 15.08 -6.56
N THR A 121 -3.50 16.16 -5.83
CA THR A 121 -4.18 16.12 -4.52
C THR A 121 -5.59 15.52 -4.52
N VAL A 122 -6.20 15.24 -5.68
CA VAL A 122 -7.47 14.50 -5.75
C VAL A 122 -7.26 13.02 -5.49
N PHE A 123 -6.13 12.46 -5.92
CA PHE A 123 -5.81 11.03 -5.79
C PHE A 123 -4.78 10.74 -4.70
N TYR A 124 -3.92 11.71 -4.39
CA TYR A 124 -2.78 11.55 -3.50
C TYR A 124 -2.72 12.71 -2.49
N GLN A 125 -2.99 12.44 -1.21
CA GLN A 125 -2.86 13.43 -0.14
C GLN A 125 -1.79 13.01 0.85
N ASN A 126 -0.79 13.86 1.10
CA ASN A 126 0.29 13.59 2.07
C ASN A 126 0.97 12.23 1.82
N ILE A 127 1.40 11.99 0.58
CA ILE A 127 2.07 10.75 0.20
C ILE A 127 3.58 10.90 0.38
N LEU A 128 4.16 9.89 1.00
CA LEU A 128 5.60 9.72 1.07
C LEU A 128 5.99 8.66 0.04
N THR A 129 6.84 9.02 -0.93
CA THR A 129 7.38 8.06 -1.93
C THR A 129 8.78 7.57 -1.60
N GLU A 130 9.47 8.27 -0.70
CA GLU A 130 10.82 7.99 -0.25
C GLU A 130 10.85 7.79 1.26
N GLY A 131 11.46 6.71 1.74
CA GLY A 131 11.55 6.44 3.17
C GLY A 131 11.73 4.95 3.46
N ASN A 132 12.39 4.67 4.57
CA ASN A 132 12.52 3.32 5.09
C ASN A 132 11.49 3.11 6.22
N PRO A 133 10.56 2.15 6.09
CA PRO A 133 9.67 1.76 7.18
C PRO A 133 10.39 1.21 8.41
N ASP A 134 11.66 0.82 8.29
CA ASP A 134 12.45 0.21 9.36
C ASP A 134 11.79 -1.07 9.91
N PHE A 135 11.41 -1.98 9.01
CA PHE A 135 10.81 -3.26 9.39
C PHE A 135 11.82 -4.15 10.10
N LYS A 136 11.39 -4.81 11.18
CA LYS A 136 12.23 -5.72 12.00
C LYS A 136 12.92 -6.81 11.17
N ASP A 137 12.13 -7.65 10.49
CA ASP A 137 12.61 -8.65 9.55
C ASP A 137 11.52 -8.95 8.52
N PRO A 138 11.49 -8.19 7.42
CA PRO A 138 10.43 -8.35 6.43
C PRO A 138 10.52 -9.69 5.68
N SER A 139 11.68 -10.36 5.64
CA SER A 139 11.83 -11.66 4.98
C SER A 139 11.14 -12.78 5.78
N GLU A 140 11.12 -12.67 7.10
CA GLU A 140 10.42 -13.56 8.03
C GLU A 140 9.00 -13.07 8.39
N ASN A 141 8.43 -12.17 7.58
CA ASN A 141 7.11 -11.57 7.78
C ASN A 141 6.97 -10.78 9.11
N GLN A 142 8.07 -10.28 9.66
CA GLN A 142 8.09 -9.41 10.84
C GLN A 142 8.10 -7.95 10.41
N LEU A 143 6.91 -7.40 10.15
CA LEU A 143 6.71 -6.03 9.65
C LEU A 143 6.40 -5.00 10.74
N ILE A 144 6.77 -5.30 12.00
CA ILE A 144 6.81 -4.30 13.07
C ILE A 144 7.83 -3.23 12.65
N ILE A 145 7.50 -1.95 12.86
CA ILE A 145 8.36 -0.82 12.49
C ILE A 145 9.19 -0.34 13.68
N GLY A 146 10.43 0.03 13.43
CA GLY A 146 11.35 0.56 14.44
C GLY A 146 11.18 2.07 14.67
N GLN A 147 11.83 2.61 15.70
CA GLN A 147 11.81 4.06 15.99
C GLN A 147 12.60 4.90 14.99
N GLU A 148 13.47 4.31 14.18
CA GLU A 148 14.18 5.02 13.11
C GLU A 148 13.35 5.04 11.80
N SER A 149 12.09 4.61 11.86
CA SER A 149 11.19 4.56 10.73
C SER A 149 10.87 5.96 10.20
N ALA A 150 10.96 6.12 8.88
CA ALA A 150 10.55 7.34 8.19
C ALA A 150 9.04 7.62 8.27
N VAL A 151 8.23 6.68 8.77
CA VAL A 151 6.77 6.78 8.83
C VAL A 151 6.22 7.16 10.21
N GLU A 152 7.10 7.40 11.18
CA GLU A 152 6.72 7.77 12.54
C GLU A 152 5.94 9.10 12.56
N GLY A 153 4.77 9.11 13.21
CA GLY A 153 3.95 10.30 13.43
C GLY A 153 3.31 10.93 12.17
N LEU A 154 3.39 10.29 11.00
CA LEU A 154 2.89 10.84 9.74
C LEU A 154 1.41 10.50 9.44
N GLY A 155 0.77 9.73 10.31
CA GLY A 155 -0.61 9.28 10.16
C GLY A 155 -1.63 10.39 10.31
N ASN A 156 -2.75 10.21 9.62
CA ASN A 156 -3.93 11.03 9.73
C ASN A 156 -4.63 10.79 11.08
N LEU A 157 -4.73 11.83 11.91
CA LEU A 157 -5.37 11.77 13.22
C LEU A 157 -6.87 11.42 13.16
N SER A 158 -7.59 11.85 12.13
CA SER A 158 -9.03 11.55 11.99
C SER A 158 -9.26 10.07 11.70
N ALA A 159 -8.39 9.45 10.88
CA ALA A 159 -8.44 8.00 10.66
C ALA A 159 -8.02 7.22 11.91
N ALA A 160 -6.99 7.69 12.63
CA ALA A 160 -6.58 7.10 13.90
C ALA A 160 -7.67 7.20 14.98
N ALA A 161 -8.53 8.22 14.96
CA ALA A 161 -9.67 8.30 15.87
C ALA A 161 -10.74 7.21 15.59
N LEU A 162 -10.82 6.70 14.35
CA LEU A 162 -11.72 5.61 13.97
C LEU A 162 -11.10 4.23 14.26
N VAL A 163 -9.77 4.11 14.08
CA VAL A 163 -8.99 2.88 14.34
C VAL A 163 -7.89 3.20 15.39
N PRO A 164 -8.24 3.31 16.68
CA PRO A 164 -7.39 3.93 17.70
C PRO A 164 -6.26 3.05 18.24
N LEU A 165 -6.31 1.75 17.96
CA LEU A 165 -5.30 0.79 18.38
C LEU A 165 -4.60 0.23 17.14
N ASP A 166 -3.34 -0.14 17.30
CA ASP A 166 -2.61 -0.91 16.29
C ASP A 166 -2.91 -2.41 16.37
N ILE A 167 -2.29 -3.20 15.49
CA ILE A 167 -2.51 -4.65 15.44
C ILE A 167 -2.07 -5.37 16.74
N LEU A 168 -1.23 -4.75 17.56
CA LEU A 168 -0.77 -5.26 18.86
C LEU A 168 -1.53 -4.66 20.05
N GLY A 169 -2.49 -3.76 19.80
CA GLY A 169 -3.27 -3.07 20.84
C GLY A 169 -2.61 -1.81 21.41
N VAL A 170 -1.54 -1.30 20.79
CA VAL A 170 -0.89 -0.03 21.17
C VAL A 170 -1.73 1.13 20.66
N SER A 171 -1.95 2.12 21.52
CA SER A 171 -2.71 3.32 21.18
C SER A 171 -1.96 4.21 20.19
N ARG A 172 -2.65 4.66 19.13
CA ARG A 172 -2.12 5.55 18.08
C ARG A 172 -2.77 6.94 18.03
N VAL A 173 -3.62 7.29 19.00
CA VAL A 173 -4.50 8.49 18.92
C VAL A 173 -3.80 9.85 19.02
N SER A 174 -2.59 9.93 19.58
CA SER A 174 -1.85 11.20 19.73
C SER A 174 -0.90 11.48 18.58
N THR A 175 -0.22 10.44 18.09
CA THR A 175 0.88 10.51 17.13
C THR A 175 0.86 9.23 16.30
N PRO A 176 -0.13 9.06 15.40
CA PRO A 176 -0.27 7.81 14.67
C PRO A 176 0.86 7.66 13.65
N ASP A 177 1.55 6.53 13.70
CA ASP A 177 2.42 6.10 12.59
C ASP A 177 1.60 5.53 11.41
N LEU A 178 2.24 5.48 10.23
CA LEU A 178 1.67 4.79 9.08
C LEU A 178 1.74 3.27 9.25
N GLY A 179 0.82 2.56 8.62
CA GLY A 179 0.77 1.11 8.61
C GLY A 179 0.09 0.50 9.84
N ALA A 180 0.23 -0.82 9.94
CA ALA A 180 -0.50 -1.63 10.91
C ALA A 180 0.05 -1.58 12.34
N TYR A 181 1.27 -1.08 12.53
CA TYR A 181 1.97 -1.02 13.82
C TYR A 181 2.20 0.42 14.25
N GLN A 182 2.39 0.64 15.55
CA GLN A 182 3.17 1.78 16.05
C GLN A 182 4.65 1.41 16.18
N SER A 183 5.52 2.41 16.09
CA SER A 183 6.96 2.27 16.22
C SER A 183 7.37 1.79 17.60
N THR A 184 8.37 0.93 17.63
CA THR A 184 8.97 0.41 18.86
C THR A 184 10.47 0.42 18.78
N ILE A 185 11.12 0.41 19.94
CA ILE A 185 12.56 0.14 20.02
C ILE A 185 12.75 -1.35 19.74
N PHE A 186 13.65 -1.69 18.83
CA PHE A 186 14.15 -3.05 18.70
C PHE A 186 15.28 -3.24 19.72
N GLU A 187 15.14 -4.26 20.56
CA GLU A 187 16.25 -4.67 21.43
C GLU A 187 17.32 -5.33 20.56
N ASP A 188 18.58 -4.95 20.76
CA ASP A 188 19.71 -5.65 20.15
C ASP A 188 19.72 -7.10 20.67
N GLU A 189 19.72 -8.09 19.77
CA GLU A 189 19.97 -9.47 20.17
C GLU A 189 21.47 -9.61 20.50
N ASP A 190 21.79 -9.72 21.79
CA ASP A 190 23.14 -10.02 22.32
C ASP A 190 23.74 -11.34 21.76
#